data_AF-A0A7W9WKF0-F1
#
_entry.id   AF-A0A7W9WKF0-F1
#
_cell.length_a   1.000
_cell.length_b   1.000
_cell.length_c   1.000
_cell.angle_alpha   90.00
_cell.angle_beta   90.00
_cell.angle_gamma   90.00
#
_symmetry.space_group_name_H-M   'P 1'
#
loop_
_entity.id
_entity.type
_entity.pdbx_description
1 polymer ?
#
loop_
_entity_poly.entity_id
_entity_poly.type
_entity_poly.pdbx_seq_one_letter_code
_entity_poly.pdbx_strand_id
1 'polypeptide(L)'
;MTAMEGLPVDLRAFHNEVEGHLLAAAAREESQNAAARFAAGLDWLPEAQRAEMERQFAAEHLALARASWQRTVRRGEELRSEYEKVYRALRARLLAGLLLTVALLVAVDLVVLVSV
;
A
#
# COMPACT_ATOMS: atom_id res chain seq x y z
N MET A 1 -10.84 -5.58 39.06
CA MET A 1 -9.43 -5.49 39.48
C MET A 1 -8.57 -6.13 38.38
N THR A 2 -8.65 -5.57 37.16
CA THR A 2 -7.81 -4.51 36.57
C THR A 2 -6.46 -5.01 36.09
N ALA A 3 -6.34 -5.11 34.76
CA ALA A 3 -5.22 -4.60 33.94
C ALA A 3 -4.75 -5.57 32.83
N MET A 4 -5.64 -6.02 31.93
CA MET A 4 -5.24 -6.55 30.61
C MET A 4 -6.29 -6.24 29.49
N GLU A 5 -7.18 -5.26 29.68
CA GLU A 5 -8.21 -4.85 28.69
C GLU A 5 -7.78 -3.69 27.78
N GLY A 6 -6.47 -3.45 27.64
CA GLY A 6 -5.93 -2.46 26.72
C GLY A 6 -4.81 -3.08 25.92
N LEU A 7 -5.15 -3.87 24.88
CA LEU A 7 -4.17 -4.07 23.82
C LEU A 7 -3.75 -2.65 23.37
N PRO A 8 -2.45 -2.36 23.31
CA PRO A 8 -1.98 -1.03 22.97
C PRO A 8 -2.65 -0.64 21.66
N VAL A 9 -3.13 0.60 21.55
CA VAL A 9 -3.52 1.23 20.28
C VAL A 9 -2.73 0.55 19.17
N ASP A 10 -3.42 -0.13 18.22
CA ASP A 10 -2.74 -0.93 17.20
C ASP A 10 -1.67 -0.07 16.54
N LEU A 11 -0.42 -0.27 16.96
CA LEU A 11 0.67 0.65 16.69
C LEU A 11 0.87 0.79 15.19
N ARG A 12 0.51 -0.26 14.45
CA ARG A 12 0.54 -0.29 13.00
C ARG A 12 -0.59 0.54 12.40
N ALA A 13 -1.80 0.44 12.92
CA ALA A 13 -2.92 1.29 12.50
C ALA A 13 -2.63 2.76 12.77
N PHE A 14 -2.13 3.08 13.96
CA PHE A 14 -1.73 4.45 14.33
C PHE A 14 -0.58 4.96 13.47
N HIS A 15 0.46 4.16 13.22
CA HIS A 15 1.56 4.53 12.34
C HIS A 15 1.07 4.85 10.92
N ASN A 16 0.20 4.01 10.36
CA ASN A 16 -0.37 4.23 9.03
C ASN A 16 -1.24 5.51 8.97
N GLU A 17 -1.99 5.80 10.04
CA GLU A 17 -2.80 7.01 10.13
C GLU A 17 -1.91 8.26 10.16
N VAL A 18 -0.87 8.26 11.00
CA VAL A 18 0.10 9.36 11.06
C VAL A 18 0.84 9.53 9.74
N GLU A 19 1.31 8.45 9.13
CA GLU A 19 1.96 8.48 7.81
C GLU A 19 1.03 9.05 6.74
N GLY A 20 -0.25 8.64 6.74
CA GLY A 20 -1.27 9.16 5.84
C GLY A 20 -1.49 10.67 6.01
N HIS A 21 -1.55 11.15 7.25
CA HIS A 21 -1.64 12.58 7.54
C HIS A 21 -0.41 13.35 7.09
N LEU A 22 0.79 12.81 7.33
CA LEU A 22 2.05 13.43 6.91
C LEU A 22 2.16 13.52 5.39
N LEU A 23 1.79 12.45 4.66
CA LEU A 23 1.77 12.47 3.20
C LEU A 23 0.76 13.49 2.67
N ALA A 24 -0.44 13.57 3.25
CA ALA A 24 -1.44 14.55 2.86
C ALA A 24 -0.98 15.99 3.11
N ALA A 25 -0.31 16.25 4.24
CA ALA A 25 0.27 17.54 4.55
C ALA A 25 1.40 17.90 3.57
N ALA A 26 2.31 16.96 3.29
CA ALA A 26 3.41 17.16 2.35
C ALA A 26 2.92 17.45 0.93
N ALA A 27 1.89 16.74 0.44
CA ALA A 27 1.32 17.03 -0.88
C ALA A 27 0.63 18.39 -0.96
N ARG A 28 0.04 18.87 0.15
CA ARG A 28 -0.53 20.22 0.20
C ARG A 28 0.57 21.27 0.10
N GLU A 29 1.64 21.13 0.88
CA GLU A 29 2.79 22.03 0.82
C GLU A 29 3.44 22.02 -0.58
N GLU A 30 3.68 20.85 -1.15
CA GLU A 30 4.23 20.70 -2.50
C GLU A 30 3.33 21.37 -3.55
N SER A 31 2.00 21.21 -3.45
CA SER A 31 1.08 21.87 -4.38
C SER A 31 1.13 23.39 -4.30
N GLN A 32 1.30 23.95 -3.09
CA GLN A 32 1.44 25.39 -2.87
C GLN A 32 2.77 25.91 -3.41
N ASN A 33 3.88 25.20 -3.13
CA ASN A 33 5.20 25.54 -3.65
C ASN A 33 5.23 25.48 -5.18
N ALA A 34 4.64 24.45 -5.78
CA ALA A 34 4.54 24.32 -7.23
C ALA A 34 3.73 25.49 -7.83
N ALA A 35 2.62 25.87 -7.18
CA ALA A 35 1.81 27.01 -7.59
C ALA A 35 2.57 28.34 -7.50
N ALA A 36 3.26 28.60 -6.39
CA ALA A 36 4.05 29.81 -6.21
C ALA A 36 5.16 29.93 -7.26
N ARG A 37 5.88 28.83 -7.55
CA ARG A 37 6.88 28.79 -8.63
C ARG A 37 6.27 29.04 -10.01
N PHE A 38 5.07 28.52 -10.26
CA PHE A 38 4.36 28.75 -11.51
C PHE A 38 3.92 30.22 -11.64
N ALA A 39 3.35 30.77 -10.57
CA ALA A 39 2.91 32.16 -10.49
C ALA A 39 4.07 33.17 -10.62
N ALA A 40 5.26 32.84 -10.11
CA ALA A 40 6.46 33.67 -10.28
C ALA A 40 6.88 33.87 -11.74
N GLY A 41 6.45 32.99 -12.66
CA GLY A 41 6.65 33.19 -14.10
C GLY A 41 5.65 34.16 -14.75
N LEU A 42 4.67 34.65 -13.99
CA LEU A 42 3.52 35.44 -14.45
C LEU A 42 3.56 36.87 -13.91
N ASP A 43 4.75 37.46 -13.78
CA ASP A 43 4.95 38.83 -13.28
C ASP A 43 4.27 39.91 -14.15
N TRP A 44 3.91 39.57 -15.39
CA TRP A 44 3.16 40.45 -16.30
C TRP A 44 1.65 40.52 -15.98
N LEU A 45 1.13 39.62 -15.15
CA LEU A 45 -0.25 39.68 -14.68
C LEU A 45 -0.39 40.58 -13.45
N PRO A 46 -1.53 41.26 -13.28
CA PRO A 46 -1.80 41.97 -12.05
C PRO A 46 -1.92 40.99 -10.86
N GLU A 47 -1.53 41.46 -9.67
CA GLU A 47 -1.43 40.67 -8.44
C GLU A 47 -2.67 39.84 -8.15
N ALA A 48 -3.86 40.43 -8.29
CA ALA A 48 -5.12 39.76 -8.01
C ALA A 48 -5.37 38.55 -8.92
N GLN A 49 -5.06 38.68 -10.22
CA GLN A 49 -5.19 37.60 -11.19
C GLN A 49 -4.12 36.54 -10.96
N ARG A 50 -2.88 36.93 -10.67
CA ARG A 50 -1.81 35.98 -10.34
C ARG A 50 -2.14 35.16 -9.10
N ALA A 51 -2.63 35.80 -8.03
CA ALA A 51 -3.02 35.12 -6.80
C ALA A 51 -4.22 34.16 -6.99
N GLU A 52 -5.15 34.49 -7.89
CA GLU A 52 -6.24 33.58 -8.24
C GLU A 52 -5.74 32.36 -9.04
N MET A 53 -4.85 32.58 -10.02
CA MET A 53 -4.24 31.48 -10.78
C MET A 53 -3.40 30.57 -9.87
N GLU A 54 -2.67 31.13 -8.92
CA GLU A 54 -1.90 30.36 -7.93
C GLU A 54 -2.81 29.45 -7.09
N ARG A 55 -3.92 29.98 -6.57
CA ARG A 55 -4.90 29.19 -5.80
C ARG A 55 -5.50 28.07 -6.64
N GLN A 56 -5.90 28.36 -7.88
CA GLN A 56 -6.52 27.38 -8.76
C GLN A 56 -5.52 26.30 -9.18
N PHE A 57 -4.28 26.69 -9.47
CA PHE A 57 -3.21 25.74 -9.77
C PHE A 57 -2.90 24.83 -8.58
N ALA A 58 -2.77 25.38 -7.37
CA ALA A 58 -2.52 24.58 -6.16
C ALA A 58 -3.63 23.54 -5.93
N ALA A 59 -4.90 23.94 -6.12
CA ALA A 59 -6.04 23.04 -5.98
C ALA A 59 -6.01 21.91 -7.02
N GLU A 60 -5.75 22.23 -8.29
CA GLU A 60 -5.68 21.25 -9.37
C GLU A 60 -4.48 20.32 -9.21
N HIS A 61 -3.30 20.85 -8.86
CA HIS A 61 -2.11 20.05 -8.62
C HIS A 61 -2.31 19.07 -7.46
N LEU A 62 -2.98 19.49 -6.39
CA LEU A 62 -3.34 18.60 -5.28
C LEU A 62 -4.37 17.53 -5.69
N ALA A 63 -5.31 17.86 -6.58
CA ALA A 63 -6.27 16.89 -7.11
C ALA A 63 -5.57 15.84 -7.98
N LEU A 64 -4.64 16.26 -8.84
CA LEU A 64 -3.82 15.37 -9.66
C LEU A 64 -2.94 14.44 -8.81
N ALA A 65 -2.30 14.96 -7.76
CA ALA A 65 -1.52 14.17 -6.81
C ALA A 65 -2.40 13.11 -6.13
N ARG A 66 -3.60 13.47 -5.67
CA ARG A 66 -4.54 12.50 -5.09
C ARG A 66 -4.97 11.43 -6.09
N ALA A 67 -5.26 11.82 -7.33
CA ALA A 67 -5.65 10.88 -8.39
C ALA A 67 -4.50 9.94 -8.80
N SER A 68 -3.25 10.41 -8.77
CA SER A 68 -2.09 9.55 -9.04
C SER A 68 -1.90 8.52 -7.93
N TRP A 69 -2.01 8.91 -6.66
CA TRP A 69 -1.94 7.99 -5.52
C TRP A 69 -3.04 6.94 -5.54
N GLN A 70 -4.29 7.33 -5.80
CA GLN A 70 -5.41 6.37 -5.91
C GLN A 70 -5.16 5.33 -7.01
N ARG A 71 -4.61 5.75 -8.15
CA ARG A 71 -4.22 4.82 -9.22
C ARG A 71 -3.11 3.88 -8.78
N THR A 72 -2.10 4.39 -8.07
CA THR A 72 -1.00 3.57 -7.55
C THR A 72 -1.50 2.54 -6.53
N VAL A 73 -2.38 2.93 -5.60
CA VAL A 73 -2.99 2.02 -4.63
C VAL A 73 -3.76 0.92 -5.35
N ARG A 74 -4.67 1.29 -6.26
CA ARG A 74 -5.44 0.31 -7.05
C ARG A 74 -4.54 -0.64 -7.82
N ARG A 75 -3.50 -0.13 -8.46
CA ARG A 75 -2.57 -0.98 -9.22
C ARG A 75 -1.76 -1.90 -8.30
N GLY A 76 -1.37 -1.42 -7.12
CA GLY A 76 -0.72 -2.22 -6.09
C GLY A 76 -1.61 -3.36 -5.60
N GLU A 77 -2.90 -3.11 -5.38
CA GLU A 77 -3.88 -4.13 -5.01
C GLU A 77 -4.08 -5.17 -6.11
N GLU A 78 -4.19 -4.73 -7.37
CA GLU A 78 -4.26 -5.63 -8.53
C GLU A 78 -3.03 -6.54 -8.61
N LEU A 79 -1.82 -5.98 -8.55
CA LEU A 79 -0.57 -6.75 -8.54
C LEU A 79 -0.56 -7.73 -7.36
N ARG A 80 -0.88 -7.27 -6.16
CA ARG A 80 -0.92 -8.14 -4.97
C ARG A 80 -1.86 -9.32 -5.20
N SER A 81 -3.03 -9.08 -5.77
CA SER A 81 -4.00 -10.14 -6.07
C SER A 81 -3.47 -11.15 -7.09
N GLU A 82 -2.74 -10.70 -8.11
CA GLU A 82 -2.11 -11.54 -9.13
C GLU A 82 -0.99 -12.40 -8.51
N TYR A 83 -0.10 -11.79 -7.73
CA TYR A 83 0.98 -12.49 -7.03
C TYR A 83 0.45 -13.49 -6.01
N GLU A 84 -0.58 -13.14 -5.24
CA GLU A 84 -1.19 -14.07 -4.29
C GLU A 84 -1.81 -15.30 -4.97
N LYS A 85 -2.38 -15.15 -6.16
CA LYS A 85 -2.89 -16.30 -6.94
C LYS A 85 -1.75 -17.25 -7.32
N VAL A 86 -0.65 -16.71 -7.85
CA VAL A 86 0.53 -17.51 -8.22
C VAL A 86 1.14 -18.19 -6.98
N TYR A 87 1.28 -17.43 -5.89
CA TYR A 87 1.83 -17.95 -4.64
C TYR A 87 0.95 -19.06 -4.04
N ARG A 88 -0.38 -18.88 -4.00
CA ARG A 88 -1.31 -19.92 -3.54
C ARG A 88 -1.19 -21.20 -4.37
N ALA A 89 -1.06 -21.09 -5.69
CA ALA A 89 -0.86 -22.25 -6.56
C ALA A 89 0.47 -22.96 -6.27
N LEU A 90 1.57 -22.21 -6.13
CA LEU A 90 2.87 -22.80 -5.80
C LEU A 90 2.87 -23.46 -4.42
N ARG A 91 2.30 -22.78 -3.42
CA ARG A 91 2.15 -23.31 -2.06
C ARG A 91 1.33 -24.60 -2.07
N ALA A 92 0.23 -24.66 -2.82
CA ALA A 92 -0.59 -25.87 -2.94
C ALA A 92 0.22 -27.03 -3.56
N ARG A 93 1.02 -26.77 -4.60
CA ARG A 93 1.87 -27.79 -5.24
C ARG A 93 2.95 -28.32 -4.28
N LEU A 94 3.59 -27.43 -3.53
CA LEU A 94 4.58 -27.81 -2.52
C LEU A 94 3.96 -28.63 -1.39
N LEU A 95 2.80 -28.22 -0.88
CA LEU A 95 2.08 -28.97 0.14
C LEU A 95 1.63 -30.34 -0.38
N ALA A 96 1.12 -30.42 -1.62
CA ALA A 96 0.75 -31.69 -2.24
C ALA A 96 1.96 -32.62 -2.39
N GLY A 97 3.10 -32.09 -2.85
CA GLY A 97 4.35 -32.85 -2.94
C GLY A 97 4.81 -33.37 -1.58
N LEU A 98 4.82 -32.51 -0.55
CA LEU A 98 5.16 -32.89 0.82
C LEU A 98 4.24 -34.01 1.34
N LEU A 99 2.92 -33.86 1.18
CA LEU A 99 1.94 -34.85 1.60
C LEU A 99 2.12 -36.19 0.88
N LEU A 100 2.40 -36.17 -0.43
CA LEU A 100 2.68 -37.38 -1.21
C LEU A 100 3.96 -38.07 -0.73
N THR A 101 5.02 -37.33 -0.46
CA THR A 101 6.28 -37.88 0.07
C THR A 101 6.05 -38.51 1.45
N VAL A 102 5.34 -37.84 2.35
CA VAL A 102 5.00 -38.40 3.67
C VAL A 102 4.14 -39.66 3.53
N ALA A 103 3.12 -39.66 2.68
CA ALA A 103 2.29 -40.84 2.45
C ALA A 103 3.09 -42.02 1.90
N LEU A 104 4.04 -41.78 1.00
CA LEU A 104 4.92 -42.81 0.46
C LEU A 104 5.83 -43.40 1.54
N LEU A 105 6.44 -42.55 2.37
CA LEU A 105 7.27 -43.01 3.50
C LEU A 105 6.48 -43.88 4.47
N VAL A 106 5.28 -43.43 4.86
CA VAL A 106 4.38 -44.22 5.73
C VAL A 106 4.00 -45.55 5.09
N ALA A 107 3.71 -45.58 3.78
CA ALA A 107 3.40 -46.82 3.08
C ALA A 107 4.60 -47.78 3.05
N VAL A 108 5.80 -47.27 2.81
CA VAL A 108 7.05 -48.07 2.85
C VAL A 108 7.28 -48.63 4.25
N ASP A 109 7.17 -47.80 5.28
CA ASP A 109 7.33 -48.23 6.68
C ASP A 109 6.32 -49.33 7.05
N LEU A 110 5.05 -49.19 6.62
CA LEU A 110 4.02 -50.22 6.84
C LEU A 110 4.36 -51.53 6.12
N VAL A 111 4.84 -51.47 4.88
CA VAL A 111 5.26 -52.67 4.13
C VAL A 111 6.43 -53.36 4.82
N VAL A 112 7.42 -52.59 5.31
CA VAL A 112 8.56 -53.12 6.06
C VAL A 112 8.08 -53.78 7.36
N LEU A 113 7.20 -53.13 8.12
CA LEU A 113 6.66 -53.65 9.38
C LEU A 113 5.90 -54.97 9.19
N VAL A 114 5.13 -55.10 8.11
CA VAL A 114 4.38 -56.34 7.79
C VAL A 114 5.29 -57.46 7.28
N SER A 115 6.45 -57.11 6.71
CA SER A 115 7.39 -58.07 6.13
C SER A 115 8.44 -58.59 7.11
N VAL A 116 8.51 -58.04 8.33
CA VAL A 116 9.40 -58.42 9.43
C VAL A 116 8.66 -59.29 10.43
#